data_AF-A0A165BI05-F1
#
_entry.id   AF-A0A165BI05-F1
#
_cell.length_a   1.000
_cell.length_b   1.000
_cell.length_c   1.000
_cell.angle_alpha   90.00
_cell.angle_beta   90.00
_cell.angle_gamma   90.00
#
_symmetry.space_group_name_H-M   'P 1'
#
loop_
_entity.id
_entity.type
_entity.pdbx_description
1 polymer ?
#
loop_
_entity_poly.entity_id
_entity_poly.type
_entity_poly.pdbx_seq_one_letter_code
_entity_poly.pdbx_strand_id
1 'polypeptide(L)'
;MIRSGELYVLSSFFTIAFTTLTRLRRAKYPLAVIARMIRAGIRCRRCAYDIGCAFQGTLERSQLLGQAAHDAGIDSGVNAFHGYGHNRLCQLGHHPLYEEGFGLEDLETCERFFSWLNGVGGVVRHASHFHWVQFVDLAMRQWDKDKYSEISRFLYNNVRQASLVVAELEPLLAAFKQQTGYTDADIEGWKAAERAYLEGLRSEPEEVGLRLSYATLLGQLSDAEYVF
;
A
#
# COMPACT_ATOMS: atom_id res chain seq x y z
N MET A 1 -11.34 -7.08 5.00
CA MET A 1 -12.73 -7.38 5.42
C MET A 1 -13.52 -6.09 5.29
N ILE A 2 -14.43 -6.00 4.31
CA ILE A 2 -15.30 -4.83 4.16
C ILE A 2 -16.51 -5.13 5.03
N ARG A 3 -16.64 -4.47 6.18
CA ARG A 3 -17.78 -4.67 7.08
C ARG A 3 -19.06 -4.20 6.39
N SER A 4 -20.08 -5.05 6.38
CA SER A 4 -21.43 -4.66 5.98
C SER A 4 -21.98 -3.67 7.01
N GLY A 5 -22.23 -2.44 6.59
CA GLY A 5 -22.94 -1.43 7.40
C GLY A 5 -22.23 -0.09 7.61
N GLU A 6 -20.94 0.03 7.34
CA GLU A 6 -20.24 1.32 7.37
C GLU A 6 -19.55 1.56 6.02
N LEU A 7 -20.19 2.37 5.17
CA LEU A 7 -19.62 2.89 3.92
C LEU A 7 -18.45 3.84 4.27
N TYR A 8 -17.29 3.31 4.65
CA TYR A 8 -16.04 4.07 4.64
C TYR A 8 -15.46 4.10 3.22
N VAL A 9 -16.23 4.58 2.25
CA VAL A 9 -15.72 4.90 0.91
C VAL A 9 -15.43 6.38 0.88
N LEU A 10 -14.44 6.87 1.63
CA LEU A 10 -13.94 8.25 1.52
C LEU A 10 -12.65 8.40 2.36
N SER A 11 -11.54 7.76 1.95
CA SER A 11 -10.21 8.13 2.48
C SER A 11 -9.22 8.57 1.39
N SER A 12 -9.51 8.28 0.13
CA SER A 12 -8.47 8.23 -0.91
C SER A 12 -8.36 9.48 -1.78
N PHE A 13 -8.60 10.67 -1.25
CA PHE A 13 -8.35 11.89 -2.03
C PHE A 13 -7.82 12.95 -1.12
N PHE A 14 -6.50 13.06 -0.99
CA PHE A 14 -5.80 14.33 -1.05
C PHE A 14 -4.28 14.14 -0.93
N THR A 15 -3.58 14.67 -1.93
CA THR A 15 -2.12 14.91 -2.04
C THR A 15 -1.27 13.76 -2.54
N ILE A 16 -1.02 13.76 -3.86
CA ILE A 16 0.23 13.24 -4.41
C ILE A 16 1.35 14.08 -3.82
N ALA A 17 2.10 13.48 -2.93
CA ALA A 17 3.13 14.16 -2.19
C ALA A 17 4.41 13.36 -2.39
N PHE A 18 5.28 13.90 -3.25
CA PHE A 18 6.49 13.29 -3.80
C PHE A 18 7.28 12.45 -2.79
N THR A 19 7.35 11.14 -3.02
CA THR A 19 8.35 10.27 -2.37
C THR A 19 8.87 9.13 -3.22
N THR A 20 9.13 9.32 -4.51
CA THR A 20 10.07 8.43 -5.22
C THR A 20 11.12 9.24 -5.97
N LEU A 21 12.02 9.86 -5.21
CA LEU A 21 13.36 10.23 -5.69
C LEU A 21 14.37 9.26 -5.07
N THR A 22 14.67 8.23 -5.84
CA THR A 22 15.45 7.02 -5.54
C THR A 22 16.95 7.24 -5.24
N ARG A 23 17.35 8.41 -4.71
CA ARG A 23 18.78 8.67 -4.37
C ARG A 23 19.10 9.44 -3.09
N LEU A 24 18.17 9.66 -2.15
CA LEU A 24 18.54 10.33 -0.90
C LEU A 24 17.98 9.62 0.34
N ARG A 25 18.89 9.02 1.11
CA ARG A 25 18.78 8.45 2.47
C ARG A 25 18.19 9.39 3.55
N ARG A 26 17.21 10.25 3.24
CA ARG A 26 16.68 11.23 4.19
C ARG A 26 15.16 11.32 4.11
N ALA A 27 14.50 10.95 5.21
CA ALA A 27 13.06 11.07 5.44
C ALA A 27 12.51 12.52 5.38
N LYS A 28 13.35 13.52 5.10
CA LYS A 28 12.98 14.94 5.06
C LYS A 28 11.89 15.27 4.02
N TYR A 29 11.88 14.60 2.87
CA TYR A 29 10.90 14.84 1.80
C TYR A 29 9.51 14.33 2.18
N PRO A 30 9.32 13.07 2.59
CA PRO A 30 8.02 12.61 3.08
C PRO A 30 7.55 13.40 4.30
N LEU A 31 8.45 13.79 5.21
CA LEU A 31 8.07 14.66 6.34
C LEU A 31 7.57 16.04 5.87
N ALA A 32 8.26 16.68 4.92
CA ALA A 32 7.83 17.97 4.38
C ALA A 32 6.47 17.88 3.66
N VAL A 33 6.25 16.76 2.99
CA VAL A 33 4.99 16.36 2.38
C VAL A 33 3.87 16.29 3.44
N ILE A 34 4.07 15.53 4.52
CA ILE A 34 3.08 15.41 5.60
C ILE A 34 2.81 16.78 6.23
N ALA A 35 3.86 17.59 6.47
CA ALA A 35 3.70 18.95 6.96
C ALA A 35 2.81 19.81 6.04
N ARG A 36 2.98 19.70 4.72
CA ARG A 36 2.16 20.42 3.74
C ARG A 36 0.71 19.90 3.76
N MET A 37 0.51 18.60 3.88
CA MET A 37 -0.82 18.00 3.99
C MET A 37 -1.58 18.54 5.21
N ILE A 38 -0.94 18.50 6.38
CA ILE A 38 -1.52 19.00 7.64
C ILE A 38 -1.91 20.48 7.51
N ARG A 39 -1.01 21.31 6.94
CA ARG A 39 -1.25 22.75 6.71
C ARG A 39 -2.38 23.01 5.73
N ALA A 40 -2.58 22.14 4.74
CA ALA A 40 -3.69 22.21 3.81
C ALA A 40 -5.03 21.75 4.44
N GLY A 41 -5.05 21.41 5.73
CA GLY A 41 -6.24 20.95 6.43
C GLY A 41 -6.55 19.47 6.23
N ILE A 42 -5.66 18.72 5.58
CA ILE A 42 -5.88 17.30 5.34
C ILE A 42 -5.78 16.55 6.66
N ARG A 43 -6.78 15.71 6.88
CA ARG A 43 -6.87 14.75 7.98
C ARG A 43 -7.04 13.40 7.30
N CYS A 44 -5.91 12.80 6.96
CA CYS A 44 -5.89 11.51 6.27
C CYS A 44 -5.56 10.47 7.33
N ARG A 45 -6.33 9.37 7.40
CA ARG A 45 -5.89 8.28 8.28
C ARG A 45 -4.62 7.64 7.73
N ARG A 46 -4.56 7.33 6.44
CA ARG A 46 -3.50 6.45 5.93
C ARG A 46 -2.89 6.90 4.60
N CYS A 47 -1.61 7.23 4.63
CA CYS A 47 -0.78 7.48 3.46
C CYS A 47 0.00 6.21 3.09
N ALA A 48 0.51 6.13 1.86
CA ALA A 48 1.33 5.00 1.44
C ALA A 48 2.71 5.44 1.00
N TYR A 49 3.69 4.58 1.28
CA TYR A 49 5.05 4.72 0.79
C TYR A 49 5.71 3.35 0.70
N ASP A 50 6.59 3.09 -0.27
CA ASP A 50 7.30 1.80 -0.43
C ASP A 50 7.95 1.30 0.87
N ILE A 51 8.49 2.24 1.65
CA ILE A 51 9.10 2.00 2.97
C ILE A 51 8.25 2.56 4.11
N GLY A 52 6.93 2.64 3.90
CA GLY A 52 5.96 3.25 4.82
C GLY A 52 6.01 2.66 6.23
N CYS A 53 6.21 1.34 6.34
CA CYS A 53 6.41 0.67 7.64
C CYS A 53 7.56 1.26 8.46
N ALA A 54 8.71 1.54 7.83
CA ALA A 54 9.86 2.16 8.49
C ALA A 54 9.68 3.68 8.64
N PHE A 55 9.03 4.31 7.66
CA PHE A 55 8.74 5.73 7.68
C PHE A 55 7.76 6.10 8.80
N GLN A 56 6.78 5.26 9.12
CA GLN A 56 5.84 5.47 10.21
C GLN A 56 6.55 5.73 11.53
N GLY A 57 7.52 4.89 11.90
CA GLY A 57 8.33 5.13 13.09
C GLY A 57 9.16 6.42 13.01
N THR A 58 9.57 6.84 11.81
CA THR A 58 10.27 8.12 11.62
C THR A 58 9.33 9.31 11.81
N LEU A 59 8.09 9.20 11.36
CA LEU A 59 7.05 10.21 11.53
C LEU A 59 6.68 10.38 13.01
N GLU A 60 6.42 9.27 13.71
CA GLU A 60 6.08 9.26 15.14
C GLU A 60 7.19 9.87 16.00
N ARG A 61 8.45 9.56 15.72
CA ARG A 61 9.60 10.10 16.45
C ARG A 61 9.99 11.52 16.03
N SER A 62 9.36 12.08 15.02
CA SER A 62 9.65 13.44 14.56
C SER A 62 9.21 14.46 15.61
N GLN A 63 10.17 15.17 16.21
CA GLN A 63 9.87 16.25 17.15
C GLN A 63 9.07 17.40 16.52
N LEU A 64 9.15 17.56 15.19
CA LEU A 64 8.48 18.62 14.45
C LEU A 64 7.06 18.25 14.03
N LEU A 65 6.79 16.97 13.77
CA LEU A 65 5.56 16.53 13.11
C LEU A 65 4.86 15.38 13.78
N GLY A 66 5.47 14.63 14.70
CA GLY A 66 4.87 13.44 15.29
C GLY A 66 3.53 13.76 15.96
N GLN A 67 3.50 14.77 16.84
CA GLN A 67 2.26 15.20 17.47
C GLN A 67 1.25 15.76 16.46
N ALA A 68 1.70 16.62 15.54
CA ALA A 68 0.81 17.22 14.55
C ALA A 68 0.21 16.18 13.59
N ALA A 69 0.97 15.14 13.23
CA ALA A 69 0.52 14.02 12.41
C ALA A 69 -0.47 13.16 13.20
N HIS A 70 -0.16 12.83 14.45
CA HIS A 70 -1.06 12.10 15.34
C HIS A 70 -2.40 12.85 15.51
N ASP A 71 -2.38 14.15 15.81
CA ASP A 71 -3.57 14.98 15.96
C ASP A 71 -4.34 15.12 14.64
N ALA A 72 -3.63 15.09 13.51
CA ALA A 72 -4.22 15.06 12.18
C ALA A 72 -4.73 13.67 11.76
N GLY A 73 -4.47 12.65 12.57
CA GLY A 73 -4.79 11.24 12.30
C GLY A 73 -3.91 10.58 11.23
N ILE A 74 -2.78 11.18 10.83
CA ILE A 74 -1.94 10.71 9.72
C ILE A 74 -1.02 9.57 10.15
N ASP A 75 -1.21 8.41 9.51
CA ASP A 75 -0.31 7.27 9.52
C ASP A 75 0.21 6.93 8.11
N SER A 76 1.20 6.03 8.04
CA SER A 76 1.83 5.54 6.82
C SER A 76 1.83 4.01 6.78
N GLY A 77 1.20 3.45 5.76
CA GLY A 77 1.30 2.05 5.35
C GLY A 77 2.21 1.86 4.14
N VAL A 78 2.32 0.61 3.68
CA VAL A 78 2.96 0.28 2.39
C VAL A 78 1.91 0.24 1.28
N ASN A 79 2.32 0.32 0.02
CA ASN A 79 1.41 0.08 -1.11
C ASN A 79 1.20 -1.42 -1.35
N ALA A 80 0.22 -1.77 -2.18
CA ALA A 80 -0.18 -3.15 -2.38
C ALA A 80 0.84 -3.97 -3.18
N PHE A 81 1.59 -3.37 -4.11
CA PHE A 81 2.57 -4.12 -4.89
C PHE A 81 3.83 -4.38 -4.07
N HIS A 82 4.44 -3.31 -3.53
CA HIS A 82 5.69 -3.47 -2.78
C HIS A 82 5.46 -4.13 -1.43
N GLY A 83 4.24 -4.05 -0.88
CA GLY A 83 3.86 -4.71 0.38
C GLY A 83 4.21 -6.20 0.40
N TYR A 84 4.02 -6.94 -0.69
CA TYR A 84 4.40 -8.35 -0.78
C TYR A 84 5.91 -8.61 -0.72
N GLY A 85 6.73 -7.60 -1.02
CA GLY A 85 8.19 -7.68 -0.88
C GLY A 85 8.68 -7.56 0.56
N HIS A 86 7.83 -7.18 1.50
CA HIS A 86 8.17 -7.12 2.93
C HIS A 86 7.98 -8.48 3.60
N ASN A 87 8.65 -8.70 4.75
CA ASN A 87 8.44 -9.91 5.53
C ASN A 87 6.99 -10.02 6.03
N ARG A 88 6.55 -11.25 6.35
CA ARG A 88 5.15 -11.52 6.70
C ARG A 88 4.63 -10.71 7.89
N LEU A 89 5.46 -10.51 8.92
CA LEU A 89 5.09 -9.67 10.08
C LEU A 89 4.79 -8.22 9.68
N CYS A 90 5.63 -7.66 8.81
CA CYS A 90 5.41 -6.33 8.27
C CYS A 90 4.15 -6.27 7.40
N GLN A 91 3.89 -7.28 6.58
CA GLN A 91 2.67 -7.35 5.77
C GLN A 91 1.41 -7.32 6.65
N LEU A 92 1.37 -8.13 7.71
CA LEU A 92 0.24 -8.17 8.64
C LEU A 92 0.00 -6.82 9.34
N GLY A 93 1.03 -5.98 9.46
CA GLY A 93 0.91 -4.66 10.10
C GLY A 93 0.64 -3.50 9.17
N HIS A 94 1.14 -3.56 7.93
CA HIS A 94 1.27 -2.37 7.09
C HIS A 94 0.68 -2.52 5.68
N HIS A 95 0.36 -3.76 5.26
CA HIS A 95 -0.13 -4.01 3.90
C HIS A 95 -1.61 -3.65 3.78
N PRO A 96 -2.04 -2.95 2.70
CA PRO A 96 -3.43 -2.51 2.52
C PRO A 96 -4.49 -3.61 2.62
N LEU A 97 -4.15 -4.86 2.29
CA LEU A 97 -5.06 -6.00 2.39
C LEU A 97 -5.49 -6.30 3.84
N TYR A 98 -4.55 -6.11 4.77
CA TYR A 98 -4.77 -6.38 6.19
C TYR A 98 -5.18 -5.11 6.96
N GLU A 99 -5.30 -3.98 6.26
CA GLU A 99 -5.52 -2.68 6.84
C GLU A 99 -6.87 -2.10 6.42
N GLU A 100 -7.66 -1.66 7.39
CA GLU A 100 -8.98 -1.08 7.10
C GLU A 100 -8.89 0.35 6.57
N GLY A 101 -9.72 0.71 5.61
CA GLY A 101 -9.86 2.12 5.19
C GLY A 101 -9.06 2.53 3.97
N PHE A 102 -8.25 1.66 3.36
CA PHE A 102 -7.70 1.91 2.00
C PHE A 102 -8.71 1.60 0.88
N GLY A 103 -9.78 0.86 1.19
CA GLY A 103 -10.78 0.48 0.20
C GLY A 103 -10.18 -0.42 -0.88
N LEU A 104 -10.42 -0.08 -2.15
CA LEU A 104 -9.89 -0.79 -3.32
C LEU A 104 -8.58 -0.20 -3.85
N GLU A 105 -7.99 0.77 -3.16
CA GLU A 105 -6.75 1.41 -3.63
C GLU A 105 -5.54 0.48 -3.49
N ASP A 106 -4.73 0.43 -4.54
CA ASP A 106 -3.40 -0.20 -4.54
C ASP A 106 -2.31 0.73 -3.98
N LEU A 107 -2.59 2.04 -3.93
CA LEU A 107 -1.71 3.11 -3.46
C LEU A 107 -0.44 3.32 -4.32
N GLU A 108 -0.47 2.93 -5.60
CA GLU A 108 0.63 3.05 -6.58
C GLU A 108 0.57 4.36 -7.39
N THR A 109 -0.04 5.41 -6.84
CA THR A 109 -0.29 6.65 -7.60
C THR A 109 1.01 7.39 -7.94
N CYS A 110 2.02 7.30 -7.07
CA CYS A 110 3.32 7.91 -7.31
C CYS A 110 4.00 7.29 -8.54
N GLU A 111 4.01 5.97 -8.61
CA GLU A 111 4.60 5.16 -9.68
C GLU A 111 3.92 5.46 -11.00
N ARG A 112 2.57 5.52 -10.99
CA ARG A 112 1.76 5.92 -12.15
C ARG A 112 2.09 7.35 -12.61
N PHE A 113 2.25 8.28 -11.68
CA PHE A 113 2.64 9.65 -11.98
C PHE A 113 4.05 9.74 -12.60
N PHE A 114 5.05 9.08 -12.01
CA PHE A 114 6.41 9.10 -12.54
C PHE A 114 6.53 8.38 -13.89
N SER A 115 5.78 7.30 -14.08
CA SER A 115 5.66 6.63 -15.37
C SER A 115 5.11 7.57 -16.44
N TRP A 116 4.04 8.30 -16.13
CA TRP A 116 3.49 9.33 -17.03
C TRP A 116 4.51 10.46 -17.29
N LEU A 117 5.20 10.93 -16.25
CA LEU A 117 6.18 12.01 -16.35
C LEU A 117 7.39 11.63 -17.23
N ASN A 118 7.73 10.35 -17.34
CA ASN A 118 8.79 9.89 -18.26
C ASN A 118 8.51 10.28 -19.72
N GLY A 119 7.24 10.43 -20.11
CA GLY A 119 6.86 10.95 -21.43
C GLY A 119 7.38 12.37 -21.71
N VAL A 120 7.53 13.20 -20.67
CA VAL A 120 8.11 14.55 -20.77
C VAL A 120 9.61 14.47 -21.03
N GLY A 121 10.29 13.46 -20.47
CA GLY A 121 11.74 13.29 -20.55
C GLY A 121 12.28 13.33 -21.98
N GLY A 122 11.57 12.72 -22.93
CA GLY A 122 11.96 12.74 -24.34
C GLY A 122 11.95 14.13 -24.97
N VAL A 123 10.96 14.96 -24.61
CA VAL A 123 10.78 16.33 -25.14
C VAL A 123 11.83 17.29 -24.57
N VAL A 124 12.17 17.15 -23.29
CA VAL A 124 13.04 18.09 -22.58
C VAL A 124 14.50 17.67 -22.51
N ARG A 125 14.88 16.53 -23.11
CA ARG A 125 16.23 15.95 -22.99
C ARG A 125 17.37 16.87 -23.45
N HIS A 126 17.08 17.79 -24.38
CA HIS A 126 18.04 18.75 -24.93
C HIS A 126 17.70 20.20 -24.56
N ALA A 127 16.70 20.40 -23.68
CA ALA A 127 16.34 21.73 -23.21
C ALA A 127 17.40 22.26 -22.24
N SER A 128 17.60 23.58 -22.23
CA SER A 128 18.36 24.23 -21.14
C SER A 128 17.68 23.96 -19.79
N HIS A 129 18.41 24.05 -18.69
CA HIS A 129 17.85 23.88 -17.34
C HIS A 129 16.59 24.72 -17.08
N PHE A 130 16.57 25.99 -17.51
CA PHE A 130 15.41 26.87 -17.36
C PHE A 130 14.15 26.28 -18.04
N HIS A 131 14.26 25.96 -19.33
CA HIS A 131 13.18 25.35 -20.09
C HIS A 131 12.80 23.96 -19.54
N TRP A 132 13.77 23.16 -19.08
CA TRP A 132 13.49 21.86 -18.45
C TRP A 132 12.57 22.02 -17.24
N VAL A 133 12.87 22.95 -16.32
CA VAL A 133 12.02 23.22 -15.15
C VAL A 133 10.64 23.72 -15.59
N GLN A 134 10.59 24.62 -16.57
CA GLN A 134 9.32 25.16 -17.08
C GLN A 134 8.41 24.06 -17.66
N PHE A 135 8.95 23.15 -18.47
CA PHE A 135 8.18 22.05 -19.03
C PHE A 135 7.71 21.05 -17.97
N VAL A 136 8.55 20.76 -16.98
CA VAL A 136 8.18 19.90 -15.86
C VAL A 136 7.04 20.53 -15.04
N ASP A 137 7.10 21.82 -14.73
CA ASP A 137 6.01 22.54 -14.04
C ASP A 137 4.71 22.54 -14.86
N LEU A 138 4.79 22.80 -16.18
CA LEU A 138 3.63 22.73 -17.07
C LEU A 138 3.00 21.34 -17.09
N ALA A 139 3.83 20.29 -17.19
CA ALA A 139 3.35 18.92 -17.16
C ALA A 139 2.66 18.59 -15.83
N MET A 140 3.24 18.96 -14.69
CA MET A 140 2.63 18.74 -13.38
C MET A 140 1.27 19.45 -13.24
N ARG A 141 1.15 20.69 -13.73
CA ARG A 141 -0.13 21.41 -13.73
C ARG A 141 -1.17 20.76 -14.64
N GLN A 142 -0.75 20.20 -15.78
CA GLN A 142 -1.67 19.48 -16.65
C GLN A 142 -2.15 18.19 -15.99
N TRP A 143 -1.24 17.41 -15.40
CA TRP A 143 -1.59 16.21 -14.65
C TRP A 143 -2.59 16.50 -13.52
N ASP A 144 -2.37 17.56 -12.75
CA ASP A 144 -3.28 17.97 -11.67
C ASP A 144 -4.69 18.28 -12.20
N LYS A 145 -4.80 19.03 -13.31
CA LYS A 145 -6.08 19.31 -13.97
C LYS A 145 -6.76 18.05 -14.48
N ASP A 146 -6.01 17.16 -15.11
CA ASP A 146 -6.54 15.90 -15.64
C ASP A 146 -7.07 15.05 -14.48
N LYS A 147 -6.30 14.90 -13.40
CA LYS A 147 -6.73 14.15 -12.21
C LYS A 147 -7.95 14.77 -11.54
N TYR A 148 -7.99 16.09 -11.43
CA TYR A 148 -9.15 16.79 -10.91
C TYR A 148 -10.40 16.53 -11.79
N SER A 149 -10.25 16.50 -13.11
CA SER A 149 -11.38 16.20 -14.01
C SER A 149 -11.84 14.73 -13.94
N GLU A 150 -10.92 13.82 -13.65
CA GLU A 150 -11.16 12.38 -13.60
C GLU A 150 -11.70 11.89 -12.25
N ILE A 151 -11.54 12.69 -11.18
CA ILE A 151 -11.77 12.28 -9.79
C ILE A 151 -13.17 11.71 -9.56
N SER A 152 -14.20 12.36 -10.09
CA SER A 152 -15.59 11.93 -9.89
C SER A 152 -15.87 10.59 -10.56
N ARG A 153 -15.32 10.38 -11.77
CA ARG A 153 -15.46 9.12 -12.50
C ARG A 153 -14.70 8.00 -11.80
N PHE A 154 -13.49 8.29 -11.32
CA PHE A 154 -12.68 7.35 -10.56
C PHE A 154 -13.43 6.89 -9.29
N LEU A 155 -13.93 7.84 -8.49
CA LEU A 155 -14.72 7.56 -7.29
C LEU A 155 -15.96 6.72 -7.59
N TYR A 156 -16.72 7.10 -8.61
CA TYR A 156 -17.91 6.35 -9.04
C TYR A 156 -17.57 4.91 -9.42
N ASN A 157 -16.51 4.72 -10.21
CA ASN A 157 -16.08 3.39 -10.63
C ASN A 157 -15.64 2.53 -9.44
N ASN A 158 -14.92 3.10 -8.47
CA ASN A 158 -14.52 2.38 -7.26
C ASN A 158 -15.71 1.94 -6.41
N VAL A 159 -16.70 2.82 -6.19
CA VAL A 159 -17.94 2.46 -5.47
C VAL A 159 -18.67 1.34 -6.19
N ARG A 160 -18.81 1.46 -7.51
CA ARG A 160 -19.47 0.44 -8.34
C ARG A 160 -18.73 -0.89 -8.27
N GLN A 161 -17.41 -0.89 -8.39
CA GLN A 161 -16.59 -2.09 -8.29
C GLN A 161 -16.71 -2.73 -6.91
N ALA A 162 -16.63 -1.94 -5.83
CA ALA A 162 -16.79 -2.45 -4.47
C ALA A 162 -18.15 -3.12 -4.28
N SER A 163 -19.21 -2.51 -4.80
CA SER A 163 -20.57 -3.06 -4.73
C SER A 163 -20.69 -4.41 -5.47
N LEU A 164 -20.06 -4.53 -6.63
CA LEU A 164 -20.02 -5.78 -7.40
C LEU A 164 -19.23 -6.87 -6.66
N VAL A 165 -18.07 -6.53 -6.12
CA VAL A 165 -17.24 -7.46 -5.33
C VAL A 165 -18.00 -7.97 -4.10
N VAL A 166 -18.72 -7.10 -3.40
CA VAL A 166 -19.56 -7.52 -2.26
C VAL A 166 -20.66 -8.47 -2.73
N ALA A 167 -21.40 -8.11 -3.78
CA ALA A 167 -22.48 -8.95 -4.31
C ALA A 167 -21.99 -10.33 -4.78
N GLU A 168 -20.77 -10.43 -5.29
CA GLU A 168 -20.15 -11.68 -5.73
C GLU A 168 -19.61 -12.52 -4.55
N LEU A 169 -18.87 -11.89 -3.63
CA LEU A 169 -18.13 -12.62 -2.59
C LEU A 169 -18.98 -12.94 -1.34
N GLU A 170 -20.00 -12.14 -1.03
CA GLU A 170 -20.86 -12.36 0.13
C GLU A 170 -21.57 -13.73 0.13
N PRO A 171 -22.20 -14.20 -0.97
CA PRO A 171 -22.79 -15.54 -1.00
C PRO A 171 -21.74 -16.65 -0.89
N LEU A 172 -20.56 -16.47 -1.48
CA LEU A 172 -19.45 -17.43 -1.39
C LEU A 172 -18.93 -17.55 0.05
N LEU A 173 -18.76 -16.40 0.72
CA LEU A 173 -18.35 -16.34 2.12
C LEU A 173 -19.41 -16.95 3.03
N ALA A 174 -20.69 -16.71 2.78
CA ALA A 174 -21.79 -17.31 3.53
C ALA A 174 -21.80 -18.84 3.38
N ALA A 175 -21.64 -19.36 2.16
CA ALA A 175 -21.55 -20.80 1.91
C ALA A 175 -20.33 -21.42 2.59
N PHE A 176 -19.17 -20.76 2.52
CA PHE A 176 -17.95 -21.21 3.20
C PHE A 176 -18.14 -21.30 4.72
N LYS A 177 -18.73 -20.27 5.34
CA LYS A 177 -19.04 -20.27 6.78
C LYS A 177 -20.01 -21.39 7.15
N GLN A 178 -21.04 -21.62 6.34
CA GLN A 178 -22.01 -22.69 6.58
C GLN A 178 -21.36 -24.09 6.50
N GLN A 179 -20.44 -24.30 5.55
CA GLN A 179 -19.77 -25.58 5.36
C GLN A 179 -18.73 -25.89 6.45
N THR A 180 -18.04 -24.86 6.95
CA THR A 180 -16.92 -25.02 7.89
C THR A 180 -17.32 -24.81 9.35
N GLY A 181 -18.44 -24.11 9.60
CA GLY A 181 -18.83 -23.66 10.93
C GLY A 181 -18.05 -22.45 11.45
N TYR A 182 -17.14 -21.87 10.65
CA TYR A 182 -16.39 -20.68 11.04
C TYR A 182 -17.28 -19.43 11.10
N THR A 183 -17.03 -18.59 12.10
CA THR A 183 -17.70 -17.32 12.32
C THR A 183 -16.86 -16.15 11.80
N ASP A 184 -17.46 -14.96 11.71
CA ASP A 184 -16.70 -13.73 11.42
C ASP A 184 -15.60 -13.46 12.44
N ALA A 185 -15.85 -13.77 13.72
CA ALA A 185 -14.86 -13.59 14.78
C ALA A 185 -13.63 -14.49 14.58
N ASP A 186 -13.83 -15.72 14.09
CA ASP A 186 -12.72 -16.62 13.76
C ASP A 186 -11.86 -16.02 12.65
N ILE A 187 -12.50 -15.59 11.57
CA ILE A 187 -11.83 -15.03 10.38
C ILE A 187 -11.07 -13.74 10.74
N GLU A 188 -11.71 -12.81 11.47
CA GLU A 188 -11.05 -11.59 11.96
C GLU A 188 -9.89 -11.91 12.91
N GLY A 189 -10.04 -12.96 13.72
CA GLY A 189 -9.03 -13.43 14.67
C GLY A 189 -7.78 -14.02 14.03
N TRP A 190 -7.88 -14.60 12.82
CA TRP A 190 -6.74 -15.25 12.15
C TRP A 190 -5.55 -14.33 11.95
N LYS A 191 -5.80 -13.06 11.59
CA LYS A 191 -4.72 -12.07 11.42
C LYS A 191 -3.92 -11.88 12.72
N ALA A 192 -4.62 -11.76 13.85
CA ALA A 192 -3.99 -11.57 15.16
C ALA A 192 -3.28 -12.85 15.62
N ALA A 193 -3.89 -14.02 15.41
CA ALA A 193 -3.30 -15.31 15.71
C ALA A 193 -2.02 -15.56 14.91
N GLU A 194 -2.02 -15.25 13.61
CA GLU A 194 -0.85 -15.38 12.74
C GLU A 194 0.28 -14.45 13.18
N ARG A 195 -0.04 -13.19 13.52
CA ARG A 195 0.94 -12.26 14.09
C ARG A 195 1.55 -12.81 15.37
N ALA A 196 0.73 -13.25 16.33
CA ALA A 196 1.21 -13.77 17.61
C ALA A 196 2.11 -15.01 17.44
N TYR A 197 1.74 -15.90 16.51
CA TYR A 197 2.56 -17.06 16.15
C TYR A 197 3.94 -16.64 15.61
N LEU A 198 3.97 -15.69 14.66
CA LEU A 198 5.21 -15.23 14.02
C LEU A 198 6.10 -14.41 14.98
N GLU A 199 5.52 -13.61 15.87
CA GLU A 199 6.28 -12.88 16.91
C GLU A 199 6.85 -13.83 17.97
N GLY A 200 6.14 -14.92 18.28
CA GLY A 200 6.59 -15.97 19.21
C GLY A 200 7.66 -16.90 18.63
N LEU A 201 7.86 -16.89 17.30
CA LEU A 201 8.85 -17.70 16.61
C LEU A 201 10.26 -17.16 16.90
N ARG A 202 11.00 -17.80 17.81
CA ARG A 202 12.43 -17.52 18.02
C ARG A 202 13.30 -18.04 16.87
N SER A 203 12.91 -19.18 16.31
CA SER A 203 13.51 -19.82 15.14
C SER A 203 12.43 -20.63 14.44
N GLU A 204 12.63 -20.89 13.15
CA GLU A 204 11.77 -21.81 12.41
C GLU A 204 11.77 -23.19 13.09
N PRO A 205 10.60 -23.82 13.31
CA PRO A 205 10.57 -25.15 13.91
C PRO A 205 11.40 -26.12 13.08
N GLU A 206 12.22 -26.94 13.74
CA GLU A 206 13.13 -27.87 13.07
C GLU A 206 12.40 -28.80 12.08
N GLU A 207 11.18 -29.21 12.44
CA GLU A 207 10.31 -30.02 11.58
C GLU A 207 9.94 -29.31 10.26
N VAL A 208 9.71 -28.00 10.29
CA VAL A 208 9.41 -27.22 9.08
C VAL A 208 10.63 -27.14 8.18
N GLY A 209 11.81 -26.87 8.77
CA GLY A 209 13.09 -26.88 8.04
C GLY A 209 13.38 -28.24 7.39
N LEU A 210 13.11 -29.34 8.10
CA LEU A 210 13.23 -30.71 7.57
C LEU A 210 12.29 -30.96 6.39
N ARG A 211 11.01 -30.56 6.48
CA ARG A 211 10.03 -30.71 5.39
C ARG A 211 10.39 -29.90 4.16
N LEU A 212 10.85 -28.66 4.34
CA LEU A 212 11.33 -27.81 3.24
C LEU A 212 12.56 -28.43 2.57
N SER A 213 13.52 -28.91 3.37
CA SER A 213 14.71 -29.59 2.86
C SER A 213 14.35 -30.84 2.07
N TYR A 214 13.41 -31.65 2.59
CA TYR A 214 12.91 -32.84 1.91
C TYR A 214 12.22 -32.50 0.58
N ALA A 215 11.31 -31.52 0.56
CA ALA A 215 10.65 -31.07 -0.67
C ALA A 215 11.65 -30.53 -1.70
N THR A 216 12.66 -29.79 -1.26
CA THR A 216 13.75 -29.31 -2.13
C THR A 216 14.53 -30.47 -2.73
N LEU A 217 14.88 -31.48 -1.93
CA LEU A 217 15.57 -32.68 -2.40
C LEU A 217 14.72 -33.50 -3.40
N LEU A 218 13.40 -33.58 -3.20
CA LEU A 218 12.50 -34.22 -4.17
C LEU A 218 12.46 -33.47 -5.50
N GLY A 219 12.46 -32.14 -5.48
CA GLY A 219 12.55 -31.33 -6.70
C GLY A 219 13.86 -31.58 -7.45
N GLN A 220 14.99 -31.60 -6.72
CA GLN A 220 16.30 -31.90 -7.29
C GLN A 220 16.39 -33.31 -7.88
N LEU A 221 15.79 -34.31 -7.21
CA LEU A 221 15.71 -35.67 -7.73
C LEU A 221 14.91 -35.71 -9.04
N SER A 222 13.73 -35.09 -9.06
CA SER A 222 12.91 -34.98 -10.28
C SER A 222 13.69 -34.31 -11.42
N ASP A 223 14.34 -33.17 -11.16
CA ASP A 223 15.11 -32.47 -12.19
C ASP A 223 16.26 -33.33 -12.73
N ALA A 224 16.92 -34.13 -11.87
CA ALA A 224 17.99 -35.04 -12.28
C ALA A 224 17.47 -36.24 -13.09
N GLU A 225 16.24 -36.70 -12.86
CA GLU A 225 15.61 -37.80 -13.60
C GLU A 225 15.12 -37.37 -15.00
N TYR A 226 14.88 -36.07 -15.23
CA TYR A 226 14.38 -35.50 -16.50
C TYR A 226 15.48 -34.91 -17.41
N VAL A 227 16.77 -35.10 -17.11
CA VAL A 227 17.87 -34.79 -18.03
C VAL A 227 18.10 -35.99 -18.97
N PHE A 228 17.36 -36.03 -20.08
CA PHE A 228 17.67 -36.82 -21.28
C PHE A 228 17.58 -35.93 -22.53
#